data_AF-A0A4Y7QCA6-F1
#
_entry.id   AF-A0A4Y7QCA6-F1
#
_cell.length_a   1.000
_cell.length_b   1.000
_cell.length_c   1.000
_cell.angle_alpha   90.00
_cell.angle_beta   90.00
_cell.angle_gamma   90.00
#
_symmetry.space_group_name_H-M   'P 1'
#
loop_
_entity.id
_entity.type
_entity.pdbx_description
1 polymer ?
#
loop_
_entity_poly.entity_id
_entity_poly.type
_entity_poly.pdbx_seq_one_letter_code
_entity_poly.pdbx_strand_id
1 'polypeptide(L)'
;MVDNQTPPRTADDQPRRCAAPIEHLSFEIMSQIFLHCLPEESLPHARTDEAPALLGRICSLWRAIALSTPQLWAGRTLSGLGFPTPYYLKQAMAAAEWKIRAVSCLLLYQLWYTPDGVLDVILPHCSQWKHIGASLEPAAWNKIYSAISQGAPGLQSL
;
A
#
# COMPACT_ATOMS: atom_id res chain seq x y z
N MET A 1 62.62 -32.78 19.74
CA MET A 1 61.88 -32.17 20.84
C MET A 1 61.83 -30.67 20.61
N VAL A 2 60.88 -30.20 19.77
CA VAL A 2 60.29 -28.86 19.83
C VAL A 2 58.93 -28.99 19.13
N ASP A 3 57.88 -29.17 19.92
CA ASP A 3 56.49 -29.13 19.48
C ASP A 3 56.13 -27.68 19.10
N ASN A 4 55.85 -27.43 17.83
CA ASN A 4 55.41 -26.12 17.36
C ASN A 4 53.87 -26.05 17.41
N GLN A 5 53.36 -25.75 18.60
CA GLN A 5 51.94 -25.62 18.87
C GLN A 5 51.44 -24.25 18.37
N THR A 6 50.78 -24.26 17.21
CA THR A 6 49.99 -23.13 16.71
C THR A 6 48.87 -22.83 17.72
N PRO A 7 48.71 -21.58 18.20
CA PRO A 7 47.64 -21.26 19.14
C PRO A 7 46.26 -21.40 18.46
N PRO A 8 45.23 -21.84 19.19
CA PRO A 8 43.88 -22.00 18.64
C PRO A 8 43.32 -20.61 18.27
N ARG A 9 42.82 -20.48 17.03
CA ARG A 9 42.06 -19.32 16.58
C ARG A 9 40.85 -19.19 17.51
N THR A 10 40.87 -18.19 18.39
CA THR A 10 39.75 -17.85 19.26
C THR A 10 38.53 -17.57 18.40
N ALA A 11 37.58 -18.48 18.46
CA ALA A 11 36.22 -18.27 18.06
C ALA A 11 35.58 -17.33 19.09
N ASP A 12 35.50 -16.04 18.79
CA ASP A 12 34.39 -15.15 19.17
C ASP A 12 34.70 -13.71 18.72
N ASP A 13 34.85 -13.49 17.41
CA ASP A 13 34.83 -12.14 16.85
C ASP A 13 33.70 -12.03 15.83
N GLN A 14 32.51 -12.45 16.29
CA GLN A 14 31.29 -12.25 15.55
C GLN A 14 30.80 -10.84 15.91
N PRO A 15 30.75 -9.89 14.97
CA PRO A 15 30.30 -8.53 15.28
C PRO A 15 28.88 -8.63 15.82
N ARG A 16 28.72 -8.31 17.11
CA ARG A 16 27.41 -8.19 17.75
C ARG A 16 26.64 -7.16 16.95
N ARG A 17 25.66 -7.61 16.15
CA ARG A 17 24.73 -6.71 15.50
C ARG A 17 23.97 -6.00 16.62
N CYS A 18 24.35 -4.76 16.91
CA CYS A 18 23.53 -3.89 17.72
C CYS A 18 22.23 -3.67 16.94
N ALA A 19 21.15 -4.27 17.43
CA ALA A 19 19.83 -4.01 16.92
C ALA A 19 19.59 -2.50 16.97
N ALA A 20 19.13 -1.92 15.86
CA ALA A 20 18.81 -0.50 15.84
C ALA A 20 17.68 -0.22 16.84
N PRO A 21 17.61 0.95 17.50
CA PRO A 21 16.54 1.28 18.45
C PRO A 21 15.13 1.05 17.89
N ILE A 22 14.97 1.20 16.58
CA ILE A 22 13.71 1.00 15.85
C ILE A 22 13.25 -0.46 15.80
N GLU A 23 14.16 -1.42 15.98
CA GLU A 23 13.84 -2.85 16.05
C GLU A 23 13.24 -3.27 17.40
N HIS A 24 13.34 -2.39 18.42
CA HIS A 24 12.77 -2.60 19.75
C HIS A 24 11.36 -1.99 19.90
N LEU A 25 10.86 -1.25 18.91
CA LEU A 25 9.51 -0.73 18.94
C LEU A 25 8.49 -1.87 18.77
N SER A 26 7.39 -1.80 19.52
CA SER A 26 6.29 -2.74 19.37
C SER A 26 5.63 -2.59 18.00
N PHE A 27 4.99 -3.67 17.55
CA PHE A 27 4.23 -3.69 16.30
C PHE A 27 3.22 -2.52 16.24
N GLU A 28 2.50 -2.27 17.33
CA GLU A 28 1.49 -1.22 17.41
C GLU A 28 2.05 0.18 17.18
N ILE A 29 3.16 0.52 17.84
CA ILE A 29 3.79 1.84 17.70
C ILE A 29 4.31 2.03 16.28
N MET A 30 4.89 0.99 15.69
CA MET A 30 5.35 1.04 14.30
C MET A 30 4.19 1.23 13.32
N SER A 31 3.07 0.53 13.51
CA SER A 31 1.86 0.72 12.71
C SER A 31 1.34 2.16 12.81
N GLN A 32 1.36 2.78 13.99
CA GLN A 32 0.97 4.19 14.16
C GLN A 32 1.91 5.14 13.43
N ILE A 33 3.23 4.93 13.56
CA ILE A 33 4.23 5.71 12.81
C ILE A 33 3.98 5.59 11.31
N PHE A 34 3.70 4.39 10.80
CA PHE A 34 3.43 4.16 9.39
C PHE A 34 2.17 4.87 8.91
N LEU A 35 1.13 4.94 9.75
CA LEU A 35 -0.10 5.68 9.44
C LEU A 35 0.18 7.19 9.35
N HIS A 36 1.06 7.71 10.21
CA HIS A 36 1.53 9.10 10.12
C HIS A 36 2.45 9.37 8.91
N CYS A 37 2.95 8.35 8.23
CA CYS A 37 3.68 8.51 6.97
C CYS A 37 2.74 8.63 5.75
N LEU A 38 1.43 8.46 5.93
CA LEU A 38 0.46 8.73 4.87
C LEU A 38 0.29 10.24 4.67
N PRO A 39 -0.05 10.70 3.46
CA PRO A 39 -0.29 12.12 3.24
C PRO A 39 -1.53 12.58 4.03
N GLU A 40 -1.43 13.74 4.67
CA GLU A 40 -2.49 14.29 5.54
C GLU A 40 -3.66 14.88 4.73
N GLU A 41 -3.34 15.50 3.58
CA GLU A 41 -4.31 16.22 2.74
C GLU A 41 -4.77 15.44 1.50
N SER A 42 -4.18 14.26 1.24
CA SER A 42 -4.46 13.48 0.02
C SER A 42 -4.37 11.99 0.25
N LEU A 43 -5.10 11.20 -0.54
CA LEU A 43 -4.94 9.75 -0.49
C LEU A 43 -3.61 9.33 -1.14
N PRO A 44 -2.87 8.36 -0.59
CA PRO A 44 -1.59 7.91 -1.14
C PRO A 44 -1.78 7.34 -2.56
N HIS A 45 -0.81 7.61 -3.42
CA HIS A 45 -0.81 7.07 -4.78
C HIS A 45 -0.35 5.62 -4.79
N ALA A 46 -0.73 4.87 -5.83
CA ALA A 46 -0.24 3.53 -6.10
C ALA A 46 1.21 3.50 -6.63
N ARG A 47 2.12 4.21 -5.95
CA ARG A 47 3.52 4.35 -6.33
C ARG A 47 4.45 3.61 -5.38
N THR A 48 5.57 3.15 -5.91
CA THR A 48 6.58 2.38 -5.17
C THR A 48 7.52 3.24 -4.34
N ASP A 49 7.49 4.56 -4.55
CA ASP A 49 8.28 5.58 -3.86
C ASP A 49 7.48 6.33 -2.78
N GLU A 50 6.21 5.97 -2.57
CA GLU A 50 5.34 6.54 -1.54
C GLU A 50 4.90 5.48 -0.54
N ALA A 51 4.55 5.90 0.68
CA ALA A 51 3.91 5.03 1.65
C ALA A 51 2.52 4.59 1.12
N PRO A 52 2.08 3.34 1.39
CA PRO A 52 2.74 2.33 2.23
C PRO A 52 3.75 1.42 1.51
N ALA A 53 3.88 1.51 0.17
CA ALA A 53 4.76 0.62 -0.58
C ALA A 53 6.25 0.84 -0.26
N LEU A 54 6.66 2.10 -0.04
CA LEU A 54 8.02 2.47 0.37
C LEU A 54 8.42 1.77 1.68
N LEU A 55 7.52 1.75 2.66
CA LEU A 55 7.76 1.16 3.99
C LEU A 55 8.09 -0.34 3.88
N GLY A 56 7.42 -1.04 2.96
CA GLY A 56 7.70 -2.45 2.67
C GLY A 56 9.04 -2.73 1.97
N ARG A 57 9.79 -1.71 1.54
CA ARG A 57 11.08 -1.88 0.87
C ARG A 57 12.29 -1.68 1.78
N ILE A 58 12.07 -1.22 3.02
CA ILE A 58 13.14 -0.88 3.97
C ILE A 58 13.77 -2.15 4.57
N CYS A 59 12.99 -2.98 5.24
CA CYS A 59 13.44 -4.27 5.76
C CYS A 59 12.29 -5.29 5.86
N SER A 60 12.60 -6.55 6.19
CA SER A 60 11.59 -7.61 6.33
C SER A 60 10.59 -7.33 7.45
N LEU A 61 11.04 -6.79 8.58
CA LEU A 61 10.19 -6.43 9.72
C LEU A 61 9.16 -5.36 9.33
N TRP A 62 9.61 -4.28 8.69
CA TRP A 62 8.73 -3.20 8.25
C TRP A 62 7.73 -3.67 7.20
N ARG A 63 8.18 -4.55 6.29
CA ARG A 63 7.28 -5.20 5.33
C ARG A 63 6.19 -6.00 6.05
N ALA A 64 6.54 -6.82 7.04
CA ALA A 64 5.56 -7.57 7.81
C ALA A 64 4.55 -6.65 8.49
N ILE A 65 5.02 -5.58 9.14
CA ILE A 65 4.15 -4.60 9.83
C ILE A 65 3.23 -3.88 8.85
N ALA A 66 3.76 -3.39 7.73
CA ALA A 66 2.98 -2.71 6.70
C ALA A 66 1.91 -3.65 6.10
N LEU A 67 2.27 -4.90 5.81
CA LEU A 67 1.32 -5.90 5.30
C LEU A 67 0.22 -6.25 6.30
N SER A 68 0.55 -6.30 7.59
CA SER A 68 -0.38 -6.63 8.67
C SER A 68 -1.17 -5.43 9.20
N THR A 69 -1.06 -4.24 8.59
CA THR A 69 -1.81 -3.03 8.98
C THR A 69 -2.79 -2.62 7.88
N PRO A 70 -4.05 -3.12 7.89
CA PRO A 70 -5.04 -2.87 6.85
C PRO A 70 -5.34 -1.39 6.58
N GLN A 71 -5.27 -0.54 7.61
CA GLN A 71 -5.58 0.89 7.50
C GLN A 71 -4.63 1.62 6.54
N LEU A 72 -3.37 1.17 6.43
CA LEU A 72 -2.41 1.70 5.45
C LEU A 72 -2.88 1.50 4.00
N TRP A 73 -3.79 0.55 3.79
CA TRP A 73 -4.28 0.15 2.48
C TRP A 73 -5.67 0.71 2.14
N ALA A 74 -6.30 1.44 3.06
CA ALA A 74 -7.71 1.85 2.95
C ALA A 74 -7.98 3.05 2.04
N GLY A 75 -7.05 4.01 1.92
CA GLY A 75 -7.27 5.24 1.14
C GLY A 75 -6.35 5.33 -0.07
N ARG A 76 -6.87 5.69 -1.26
CA ARG A 76 -6.12 5.65 -2.54
C ARG A 76 -6.45 6.75 -3.54
N THR A 77 -5.40 7.35 -4.12
CA THR A 77 -5.50 8.16 -5.34
C THR A 77 -5.02 7.34 -6.54
N LEU A 78 -5.86 7.23 -7.58
CA LEU A 78 -5.49 6.71 -8.89
C LEU A 78 -5.52 7.89 -9.86
N SER A 79 -4.34 8.36 -10.27
CA SER A 79 -4.19 9.46 -11.21
C SER A 79 -3.39 8.99 -12.43
N GLY A 80 -4.01 9.02 -13.61
CA GLY A 80 -3.35 8.78 -14.89
C GLY A 80 -2.95 10.08 -15.57
N LEU A 81 -1.93 10.09 -16.43
CA LEU A 81 -1.58 11.26 -17.26
C LEU A 81 -2.46 11.38 -18.52
N GLY A 82 -3.65 10.76 -18.55
CA GLY A 82 -4.52 10.74 -19.74
C GLY A 82 -4.02 9.90 -20.92
N PHE A 83 -2.86 9.23 -20.80
CA PHE A 83 -2.31 8.33 -21.83
C PHE A 83 -2.03 6.93 -21.25
N PRO A 84 -2.30 5.84 -22.01
CA PRO A 84 -1.95 4.49 -21.60
C PRO A 84 -0.42 4.33 -21.58
N THR A 85 0.15 4.46 -20.38
CA THR A 85 1.58 4.18 -20.14
C THR A 85 1.71 2.84 -19.42
N PRO A 86 2.83 2.10 -19.57
CA PRO A 86 3.07 0.86 -18.82
C PRO A 86 3.00 1.04 -17.28
N TYR A 87 3.11 2.28 -16.82
CA TYR A 87 2.98 2.69 -15.44
C TYR A 87 1.56 2.46 -14.88
N TYR A 88 0.56 2.54 -15.74
CA TYR A 88 -0.86 2.37 -15.37
C TYR A 88 -1.21 0.95 -14.92
N LEU A 89 -0.69 -0.08 -15.62
CA LEU A 89 -0.94 -1.47 -15.23
C LEU A 89 -0.39 -1.76 -13.83
N LYS A 90 0.75 -1.15 -13.48
CA LYS A 90 1.33 -1.26 -12.14
C LYS A 90 0.45 -0.64 -11.07
N GLN A 91 -0.15 0.53 -11.35
CA GLN A 91 -1.09 1.17 -10.42
C GLN A 91 -2.36 0.33 -10.25
N ALA A 92 -2.92 -0.21 -11.34
CA ALA A 92 -4.10 -1.06 -11.29
C ALA A 92 -3.84 -2.37 -10.52
N MET A 93 -2.71 -3.03 -10.78
CA MET A 93 -2.30 -4.23 -10.06
C MET A 93 -2.01 -3.95 -8.57
N ALA A 94 -1.35 -2.81 -8.27
CA ALA A 94 -1.15 -2.37 -6.91
C ALA A 94 -2.50 -2.11 -6.23
N ALA A 95 -3.45 -1.43 -6.88
CA ALA A 95 -4.78 -1.19 -6.34
C ALA A 95 -5.53 -2.49 -6.03
N ALA A 96 -5.45 -3.49 -6.92
CA ALA A 96 -6.03 -4.81 -6.71
C ALA A 96 -5.41 -5.51 -5.48
N GLU A 97 -4.08 -5.51 -5.37
CA GLU A 97 -3.37 -6.07 -4.22
C GLU A 97 -3.72 -5.33 -2.92
N TRP A 98 -3.88 -4.01 -2.98
CA TRP A 98 -4.17 -3.19 -1.82
C TRP A 98 -5.59 -3.42 -1.31
N LYS A 99 -6.53 -3.69 -2.22
CA LYS A 99 -7.87 -4.13 -1.87
C LYS A 99 -7.88 -5.46 -1.10
N ILE A 100 -7.04 -6.43 -1.50
CA ILE A 100 -6.90 -7.70 -0.75
C ILE A 100 -6.39 -7.46 0.67
N ARG A 101 -5.57 -6.43 0.87
CA ARG A 101 -4.98 -6.10 2.19
C ARG A 101 -5.90 -5.25 3.06
N ALA A 102 -6.77 -4.45 2.45
CA ALA A 102 -7.73 -3.58 3.12
C ALA A 102 -9.07 -4.29 3.42
N VAL A 103 -9.14 -5.62 3.42
CA VAL A 103 -10.42 -6.38 3.54
C VAL A 103 -11.27 -5.99 4.76
N SER A 104 -10.65 -5.53 5.85
CA SER A 104 -11.34 -5.07 7.07
C SER A 104 -11.66 -3.57 7.10
N CYS A 105 -11.33 -2.83 6.05
CA CYS A 105 -11.48 -1.37 5.97
C CYS A 105 -12.30 -0.97 4.75
N LEU A 106 -13.12 0.07 4.88
CA LEU A 106 -13.80 0.63 3.72
C LEU A 106 -12.82 1.46 2.88
N LEU A 107 -12.94 1.36 1.57
CA LEU A 107 -12.01 1.93 0.61
C LEU A 107 -12.41 3.37 0.25
N LEU A 108 -11.42 4.28 0.25
CA LEU A 108 -11.57 5.62 -0.30
C LEU A 108 -10.80 5.69 -1.63
N TYR A 109 -11.49 6.08 -2.69
CA TYR A 109 -10.91 6.26 -4.02
C TYR A 109 -11.03 7.70 -4.48
N GLN A 110 -9.92 8.27 -4.95
CA GLN A 110 -9.88 9.51 -5.73
C GLN A 110 -9.33 9.21 -7.13
N LEU A 111 -10.14 9.42 -8.16
CA LEU A 111 -9.84 9.11 -9.55
C LEU A 111 -9.67 10.40 -10.35
N TRP A 112 -8.48 10.60 -10.92
CA TRP A 112 -8.19 11.75 -11.76
C TRP A 112 -7.65 11.29 -13.11
N TYR A 113 -8.27 11.74 -14.21
CA TYR A 113 -7.81 11.44 -15.58
C TYR A 113 -7.56 9.93 -15.81
N THR A 114 -8.38 9.06 -15.23
CA THR A 114 -8.14 7.61 -15.25
C THR A 114 -8.61 6.98 -16.56
N PRO A 115 -7.77 6.20 -17.24
CA PRO A 115 -8.18 5.39 -18.39
C PRO A 115 -9.28 4.39 -18.03
N ASP A 116 -10.11 4.06 -19.03
CA ASP A 116 -11.28 3.19 -18.88
C ASP A 116 -10.99 1.82 -18.22
N GLY A 117 -9.83 1.22 -18.48
CA GLY A 117 -9.53 -0.13 -17.98
C GLY A 117 -9.31 -0.25 -16.46
N VAL A 118 -9.22 0.86 -15.72
CA VAL A 118 -8.95 0.86 -14.27
C VAL A 118 -10.29 0.76 -13.56
N LEU A 119 -11.31 1.37 -14.16
CA LEU A 119 -12.69 1.17 -13.76
C LEU A 119 -13.01 -0.33 -13.80
N ASP A 120 -12.63 -1.06 -14.84
CA ASP A 120 -12.90 -2.50 -14.93
C ASP A 120 -12.26 -3.33 -13.79
N VAL A 121 -11.15 -2.85 -13.20
CA VAL A 121 -10.48 -3.50 -12.06
C VAL A 121 -11.12 -3.12 -10.73
N ILE A 122 -11.60 -1.89 -10.58
CA ILE A 122 -12.16 -1.40 -9.30
C ILE A 122 -13.67 -1.61 -9.17
N LEU A 123 -14.43 -1.53 -10.28
CA LEU A 123 -15.90 -1.63 -10.31
C LEU A 123 -16.43 -2.93 -9.70
N PRO A 124 -15.81 -4.11 -9.91
CA PRO A 124 -16.26 -5.36 -9.27
C PRO A 124 -16.18 -5.35 -7.74
N HIS A 125 -15.65 -4.29 -7.13
CA HIS A 125 -15.41 -4.17 -5.70
C HIS A 125 -16.14 -2.97 -5.06
N CYS A 126 -17.18 -2.47 -5.73
CA CYS A 126 -18.00 -1.34 -5.28
C CYS A 126 -18.66 -1.50 -3.91
N SER A 127 -18.86 -2.73 -3.43
CA SER A 127 -19.47 -3.01 -2.13
C SER A 127 -18.65 -2.54 -0.91
N GLN A 128 -17.34 -2.31 -1.08
CA GLN A 128 -16.43 -1.88 -0.01
C GLN A 128 -16.12 -0.37 -0.07
N TRP A 129 -16.73 0.39 -0.98
CA TRP A 129 -16.43 1.81 -1.16
C TRP A 129 -17.10 2.66 -0.07
N LYS A 130 -16.31 3.52 0.61
CA LYS A 130 -16.80 4.55 1.53
C LYS A 130 -16.98 5.90 0.84
N HIS A 131 -15.98 6.28 0.04
CA HIS A 131 -15.90 7.54 -0.67
C HIS A 131 -15.32 7.27 -2.05
N ILE A 132 -16.00 7.74 -3.10
CA ILE A 132 -15.45 7.77 -4.45
C ILE A 132 -15.54 9.20 -4.96
N GLY A 133 -14.41 9.82 -5.25
CA GLY A 133 -14.37 11.12 -5.94
C GLY A 133 -13.72 10.93 -7.29
N ALA A 134 -14.37 11.34 -8.38
CA ALA A 134 -13.85 11.09 -9.72
C ALA A 134 -14.03 12.31 -10.64
N SER A 135 -12.99 12.68 -11.38
CA SER A 135 -13.08 13.64 -12.49
C SER A 135 -12.90 12.89 -13.80
N LEU A 136 -14.03 12.46 -14.40
CA LEU A 136 -14.09 11.55 -15.54
C LEU A 136 -15.08 12.04 -16.61
N GLU A 137 -14.92 11.53 -17.83
CA GLU A 137 -15.85 11.74 -18.94
C GLU A 137 -17.24 11.11 -18.64
N PRO A 138 -18.36 11.64 -19.16
CA PRO A 138 -19.71 11.15 -18.83
C PRO A 138 -19.93 9.65 -19.06
N ALA A 139 -19.28 9.06 -20.07
CA ALA A 139 -19.37 7.62 -20.35
C ALA A 139 -18.78 6.77 -19.21
N ALA A 140 -17.69 7.23 -18.59
CA ALA A 140 -17.05 6.57 -17.46
C ALA A 140 -17.89 6.70 -16.17
N TRP A 141 -18.55 7.85 -15.97
CA TRP A 141 -19.50 8.05 -14.88
C TRP A 141 -20.69 7.07 -14.94
N ASN A 142 -21.20 6.77 -16.14
CA ASN A 142 -22.27 5.78 -16.30
C ASN A 142 -21.87 4.39 -15.78
N LYS A 143 -20.61 3.98 -15.96
CA LYS A 143 -20.10 2.71 -15.43
C LYS A 143 -20.08 2.72 -13.89
N ILE A 144 -19.67 3.84 -13.28
CA ILE A 144 -19.68 4.02 -11.82
C ILE A 144 -21.10 3.97 -11.28
N TYR A 145 -22.04 4.72 -11.87
CA TYR A 145 -23.45 4.68 -11.47
C TYR A 145 -24.06 3.28 -11.59
N SER A 146 -23.75 2.57 -12.68
CA SER A 146 -24.18 1.19 -12.87
C SER A 146 -23.64 0.29 -11.76
N ALA A 147 -22.35 0.36 -11.42
CA ALA A 147 -21.78 -0.43 -10.32
C ALA A 147 -22.38 -0.07 -8.95
N ILE A 148 -22.60 1.22 -8.65
CA ILE A 148 -23.25 1.65 -7.41
C ILE A 148 -24.67 1.08 -7.31
N SER A 149 -25.42 1.10 -8.42
CA SER A 149 -26.79 0.55 -8.47
C SER A 149 -26.85 -0.96 -8.20
N GLN A 150 -25.76 -1.69 -8.40
CA GLN A 150 -25.66 -3.13 -8.16
C GLN A 150 -25.26 -3.51 -6.72
N GLY A 151 -24.89 -2.55 -5.86
CA GLY A 151 -24.72 -2.81 -4.43
C GLY A 151 -23.47 -2.17 -3.81
N ALA A 152 -23.52 -0.85 -3.57
CA ALA A 152 -22.56 -0.12 -2.74
C ALA A 152 -23.19 0.33 -1.40
N PRO A 153 -23.44 -0.58 -0.45
CA PRO A 153 -24.15 -0.27 0.80
C PRO A 153 -23.35 0.64 1.77
N GLY A 154 -22.03 0.75 1.57
CA GLY A 154 -21.14 1.54 2.42
C GLY A 154 -20.83 2.96 1.92
N LEU A 155 -21.41 3.38 0.80
CA LEU A 155 -21.08 4.65 0.15
C LEU A 155 -21.68 5.83 0.92
N GLN A 156 -20.81 6.66 1.50
CA GLN A 156 -21.21 7.82 2.30
C GLN A 156 -21.12 9.13 1.51
N SER A 157 -20.35 9.16 0.41
CA SER A 157 -20.06 10.37 -0.37
C SER A 157 -19.58 10.02 -1.78
N LEU A 158 -19.95 10.87 -2.74
CA LEU A 158 -19.79 10.73 -4.19
C LEU A 158 -19.22 12.03 -4.76
#